data_AF-A0A7Y0G6X4-F1
#
_entry.id   AF-A0A7Y0G6X4-F1
#
_cell.length_a   1.000
_cell.length_b   1.000
_cell.length_c   1.000
_cell.angle_alpha   90.00
_cell.angle_beta   90.00
_cell.angle_gamma   90.00
#
_symmetry.space_group_name_H-M   'P 1'
#
loop_
_entity.id
_entity.type
_entity.pdbx_description
1 polymer ?
#
loop_
_entity_poly.entity_id
_entity_poly.type
_entity_poly.pdbx_seq_one_letter_code
_entity_poly.pdbx_strand_id
1 'polypeptide(L)' 'MAQFDVCPHPVQEWRDQSPLVLDIQSDLVRGVRNRLTIPLTHTWVESPGERLALAL' A
#
# COMPACT_ATOMS: atom_id res chain seq x y z
N MET A 1 12.93 0.81 7.04
CA MET A 1 11.74 -0.06 6.99
C MET A 1 12.15 -1.43 7.47
N ALA A 2 11.38 -1.95 8.41
CA ALA A 2 11.34 -3.35 8.79
C ALA A 2 10.33 -4.09 7.89
N GLN A 3 10.38 -5.42 7.88
CA GLN A 3 9.40 -6.23 7.16
C GLN A 3 7.99 -5.90 7.66
N PHE A 4 7.05 -5.74 6.72
CA PHE A 4 5.65 -5.34 6.93
C PHE A 4 5.41 -3.87 7.30
N ASP A 5 6.45 -3.02 7.27
CA ASP A 5 6.23 -1.58 7.34
C ASP A 5 5.47 -1.08 6.09
N VAL A 6 4.52 -0.17 6.31
CA VAL A 6 3.86 0.59 5.25
C VAL A 6 4.42 2.01 5.23
N CYS A 7 4.83 2.49 4.05
CA CYS A 7 5.40 3.82 3.90
C CYS A 7 4.92 4.52 2.61
N PRO A 8 5.16 5.84 2.46
CA PRO A 8 4.87 6.54 1.22
C PRO A 8 5.63 5.96 0.03
N HIS A 9 4.99 5.89 -1.13
CA HIS A 9 5.62 5.40 -2.35
C HIS A 9 6.87 6.23 -2.68
N PRO A 10 8.03 5.59 -2.95
CA PRO A 10 9.30 6.31 -3.11
C PRO A 10 9.38 7.10 -4.42
N VAL A 11 8.69 6.63 -5.47
CA VAL A 11 8.57 7.31 -6.76
C VAL A 11 7.39 8.28 -6.70
N GLN A 12 7.65 9.58 -6.87
CA GLN A 12 6.67 10.65 -6.66
C GLN A 12 5.52 10.58 -7.67
N GLU A 13 5.85 10.28 -8.93
CA GLU A 13 4.96 10.20 -10.09
C GLU A 13 3.90 9.10 -9.93
N TRP A 14 4.15 8.12 -9.05
CA TRP A 14 3.27 6.97 -8.87
C TRP A 14 2.36 7.12 -7.65
N ARG A 15 2.56 8.16 -6.82
CA ARG A 15 1.79 8.36 -5.59
C ARG A 15 0.30 8.58 -5.82
N ASP A 16 -0.08 9.14 -6.96
CA ASP A 16 -1.49 9.35 -7.31
C ASP A 16 -2.22 8.02 -7.54
N GLN A 17 -1.52 7.00 -8.04
CA GLN A 17 -2.11 5.68 -8.35
C GLN A 17 -1.89 4.67 -7.22
N SER A 18 -0.72 4.75 -6.58
CA SER A 18 -0.28 3.87 -5.50
C SER A 18 0.43 4.72 -4.44
N PRO A 19 -0.29 5.35 -3.51
CA PRO A 19 0.28 6.30 -2.55
C PRO A 19 1.24 5.66 -1.54
N LEU A 20 1.07 4.35 -1.29
CA LEU A 20 1.79 3.62 -0.26
C LEU A 20 2.44 2.36 -0.84
N VAL A 21 3.47 1.88 -0.18
CA VAL A 21 4.09 0.58 -0.43
C VAL A 21 4.25 -0.20 0.87
N LEU A 22 4.10 -1.52 0.79
CA LEU A 22 4.36 -2.47 1.88
C LEU A 22 5.74 -3.10 1.68
N ASP A 23 6.60 -3.08 2.70
CA ASP A 23 7.84 -3.86 2.72
C ASP A 23 7.51 -5.35 2.88
N ILE A 24 7.97 -6.20 1.95
CA ILE A 24 7.83 -7.65 2.07
C ILE A 24 9.17 -8.37 2.22
N GLN A 25 10.29 -7.63 2.19
CA GLN A 25 11.61 -8.20 2.32
C GLN A 25 11.90 -8.57 3.77
N SER A 26 12.35 -9.80 4.01
CA SER A 26 12.80 -10.24 5.33
C SER A 26 13.95 -9.38 5.84
N ASP A 27 13.89 -8.98 7.11
CA ASP A 27 14.96 -8.21 7.77
C ASP A 27 16.26 -8.99 7.97
N LEU A 28 16.24 -10.30 7.73
CA LEU A 28 17.44 -11.14 7.67
C LEU A 28 18.26 -10.89 6.39
N VAL A 29 17.64 -10.38 5.32
CA VAL A 29 18.33 -10.03 4.07
C VAL A 29 19.00 -8.67 4.23
N ARG A 30 20.26 -8.69 4.64
CA ARG A 30 21.09 -7.49 4.90
C ARG A 30 21.98 -7.14 3.71
N GLY A 31 22.45 -5.89 3.66
CA GLY A 31 23.46 -5.42 2.69
C GLY A 31 22.93 -5.04 1.31
N VAL A 32 21.62 -5.13 1.08
CA VAL A 32 20.97 -4.68 -0.15
C VAL A 32 20.57 -3.21 -0.02
N ARG A 33 20.87 -2.39 -1.02
CA ARG A 33 20.46 -0.97 -1.04
C ARG A 33 18.98 -0.78 -1.38
N ASN A 34 18.36 -1.79 -1.98
CA ASN A 34 16.96 -1.77 -2.42
C ASN A 34 16.11 -2.66 -1.50
N ARG A 35 14.81 -2.38 -1.45
CA ARG A 35 13.81 -3.17 -0.74
C ARG A 35 12.78 -3.72 -1.72
N LEU A 36 12.44 -4.99 -1.56
CA LEU A 36 11.29 -5.60 -2.25
C LEU A 36 9.99 -5.12 -1.61
N THR A 37 9.10 -4.52 -2.40
CA THR A 37 7.85 -3.92 -1.92
C THR A 37 6.66 -4.29 -2.80
N ILE A 38 5.45 -4.19 -2.24
CA ILE A 38 4.18 -4.27 -2.96
C ILE A 38 3.49 -2.90 -2.93
N PRO A 39 3.13 -2.29 -4.08
CA PRO A 39 2.36 -1.05 -4.10
C PRO A 39 0.92 -1.26 -3.64
N LEU A 40 0.40 -0.30 -2.87
CA LEU A 40 -0.98 -0.29 -2.38
C LEU A 40 -1.75 0.83 -3.08
N THR A 41 -2.89 0.48 -3.67
CA THR A 41 -3.83 1.43 -4.26
C THR A 41 -5.08 1.57 -3.41
N HIS A 42 -5.82 2.65 -3.59
CA HIS A 42 -7.11 2.82 -2.94
C HIS A 42 -8.12 1.81 -3.49
N THR A 43 -8.77 1.07 -2.61
CA THR A 43 -9.98 0.34 -2.98
C THR A 43 -11.18 1.25 -2.74
N TRP A 44 -11.97 1.47 -3.78
CA TRP A 44 -13.32 2.00 -3.61
C TRP A 44 -14.18 0.86 -3.06
N VAL A 45 -14.19 0.73 -1.74
CA VAL A 45 -15.15 -0.14 -1.07
C VAL A 45 -16.35 0.74 -0.75
N GLU A 46 -17.49 0.48 -1.40
CA GLU A 46 -18.77 1.02 -0.94
C GLU A 46 -18.89 0.71 0.55
N SER A 47 -19.01 1.75 1.36
CA SER A 47 -19.24 1.54 2.78
C SER A 47 -20.54 0.74 2.94
N PRO A 48 -20.66 -0.17 3.92
CA PRO A 48 -21.90 -0.92 4.14
C PRO A 48 -23.15 -0.03 4.29
N GLY A 49 -22.97 1.24 4.67
CA GLY A 49 -24.04 2.24 4.75
C GLY A 49 -24.59 2.71 3.40
N GLU A 50 -23.77 2.75 2.35
CA GLU A 50 -24.20 3.19 1.01
C GLU A 50 -25.09 2.16 0.31
N ARG A 51 -24.83 0.87 0.51
CA ARG A 51 -25.68 -0.21 0.00
C ARG A 51 -27.08 -0.23 0.61
N LEU A 52 -27.23 0.21 1.86
CA LEU A 52 -28.53 0.28 2.53
C LEU A 52 -29.37 1.47 2.03
N ALA A 53 -28.71 2.59 1.69
CA ALA A 53 -29.37 3.78 1.17
C ALA A 53 -29.87 3.62 -0.29
N LEU A 54 -29.23 2.76 -1.07
CA LEU A 54 -29.65 2.43 -2.45
C LEU A 54 -30.74 1.34 -2.52
N ALA A 55 -31.04 0.68 -1.40
CA ALA A 55 -32.03 -0.39 -1.30
C ALA A 55 -33.39 0.07 -0.72
N LEU A 56 -33.53 1.37 -0.43
CA LEU A 56 -34.76 2.05 0.01
C LEU A 56 -35.19 3.09 -1.04
#